data_AF-A0A1V5A0A2-F1
#
_entry.id   AF-A0A1V5A0A2-F1
#
_cell.length_a   1.000
_cell.length_b   1.000
_cell.length_c   1.000
_cell.angle_alpha   90.00
_cell.angle_beta   90.00
_cell.angle_gamma   90.00
#
_symmetry.space_group_name_H-M   'P 1'
#
loop_
_entity.id
_entity.type
_entity.pdbx_description
1 polymer ?
#
loop_
_entity_poly.entity_id
_entity_poly.type
_entity_poly.pdbx_seq_one_letter_code
_entity_poly.pdbx_strand_id
1 'polypeptide(L)'
;MIPPPRIQAGERSQEERGRGASRLGTGAIFALFLVLAGVLSGCLTQSQGPRTEESGGNSPPVTPIPCGEDTLAISGVTWELVAYDSGRLAQESIIPGSIVTARFEREGIVHGSSGCNQYWAPYEASSARLSIDAPQRTNAICNAPPGVHSQESMYLVDLVKASTYRVEGDFLSLSDAKGRAVLLFRKETVPEDAAYISRDTWYLRASRDDRGSIVTLPNGVLVTARFLHGRVYGFSGCNCYVAPAHVSGAATRIETTLVTDTWCRNETVMGHERLFFGRMKEVEAYVPGDDSLILVNGRGETLLEFSTRS
;
A
#
# COMPACT_ATOMS: atom_id res chain seq x y z
N MET A 1 -47.12 35.95 26.30
CA MET A 1 -45.82 36.11 27.00
C MET A 1 -45.66 34.94 27.96
N ILE A 2 -44.63 34.11 27.77
CA ILE A 2 -44.30 32.95 28.60
C ILE A 2 -42.77 33.00 28.79
N PRO A 3 -42.22 32.92 30.02
CA PRO A 3 -40.77 32.99 30.24
C PRO A 3 -40.10 31.63 29.99
N PRO A 4 -38.83 31.60 29.50
CA PRO A 4 -38.05 30.38 29.40
C PRO A 4 -37.48 29.93 30.76
N PRO A 5 -37.24 28.62 30.97
CA PRO A 5 -36.65 28.10 32.21
C PRO A 5 -35.14 28.37 32.30
N ARG A 6 -34.64 28.57 33.53
CA ARG A 6 -33.20 28.64 33.84
C ARG A 6 -32.56 27.26 33.80
N ILE A 7 -31.40 27.13 33.17
CA ILE A 7 -30.49 26.00 33.36
C ILE A 7 -29.41 26.42 34.38
N GLN A 8 -29.24 25.65 35.44
CA GLN A 8 -28.09 25.77 36.34
C GLN A 8 -26.91 24.97 35.78
N ALA A 9 -25.74 25.59 35.67
CA ALA A 9 -24.49 24.88 35.44
C ALA A 9 -23.99 24.31 36.76
N GLY A 10 -23.78 22.99 36.82
CA GLY A 10 -23.14 22.33 37.96
C GLY A 10 -21.63 22.33 37.80
N GLU A 11 -20.92 22.92 38.75
CA GLU A 11 -19.46 22.82 38.85
C GLU A 11 -19.06 21.35 39.09
N ARG A 12 -17.94 20.91 38.50
CA ARG A 12 -17.28 19.66 38.88
C ARG A 12 -15.83 19.97 39.25
N SER A 13 -15.55 19.83 40.54
CA SER A 13 -14.25 20.04 41.17
C SER A 13 -13.20 19.04 40.68
N GLN A 14 -11.92 19.46 40.72
CA GLN A 14 -10.78 18.55 40.67
C GLN A 14 -10.49 17.96 42.05
N GLU A 15 -9.95 16.75 42.10
CA GLU A 15 -9.22 16.24 43.26
C GLU A 15 -8.06 15.32 42.82
N GLU A 16 -7.16 15.01 43.74
CA GLU A 16 -5.73 14.91 43.47
C GLU A 16 -5.14 13.49 43.32
N ARG A 17 -4.11 13.42 42.47
CA ARG A 17 -2.77 12.84 42.73
C ARG A 17 -2.61 11.87 43.93
N GLY A 18 -2.48 10.57 43.64
CA GLY A 18 -1.96 9.56 44.58
C GLY A 18 -0.67 8.89 44.09
N ARG A 19 0.47 9.13 44.76
CA ARG A 19 1.74 8.37 44.56
C ARG A 19 1.75 7.12 45.44
N GLY A 20 2.21 5.98 44.91
CA GLY A 20 2.54 4.80 45.71
C GLY A 20 3.65 3.97 45.05
N ALA A 21 4.81 3.86 45.70
CA ALA A 21 5.94 3.07 45.20
C ALA A 21 6.64 2.35 46.37
N SER A 22 6.83 1.02 46.24
CA SER A 22 7.74 0.14 47.02
C SER A 22 7.36 -1.32 46.73
N ARG A 23 8.24 -2.34 46.79
CA ARG A 23 9.70 -2.43 46.93
C ARG A 23 10.14 -3.80 46.38
N LEU A 24 11.36 -3.93 45.85
CA LEU A 24 11.96 -5.24 45.54
C LEU A 24 12.36 -5.97 46.83
N GLY A 25 12.32 -7.31 46.80
CA GLY A 25 12.92 -8.19 47.81
C GLY A 25 13.93 -9.14 47.16
N THR A 26 15.17 -9.12 47.65
CA THR A 26 16.29 -9.97 47.21
C THR A 26 16.48 -11.18 48.13
N GLY A 27 17.06 -12.27 47.62
CA GLY A 27 17.50 -13.41 48.42
C GLY A 27 18.22 -14.47 47.59
N ALA A 28 19.54 -14.63 47.80
CA ALA A 28 20.38 -15.64 47.15
C ALA A 28 21.31 -16.30 48.19
N ILE A 29 21.54 -17.60 48.09
CA ILE A 29 22.51 -18.35 48.91
C ILE A 29 23.26 -19.39 48.03
N PHE A 30 24.53 -19.62 48.34
CA PHE A 30 25.58 -20.32 47.58
C PHE A 30 25.98 -21.69 48.19
N ALA A 31 26.61 -22.56 47.37
CA ALA A 31 27.70 -23.54 47.65
C ALA A 31 27.52 -24.82 46.77
N LEU A 32 28.43 -25.31 45.90
CA LEU A 32 29.90 -25.53 45.89
C LEU A 32 30.30 -26.96 46.33
N PHE A 33 30.98 -27.73 45.45
CA PHE A 33 31.98 -28.82 45.66
C PHE A 33 32.12 -29.64 44.34
N LEU A 34 33.21 -30.33 44.00
CA LEU A 34 34.66 -30.02 43.98
C LEU A 34 35.31 -30.95 42.91
N VAL A 35 36.47 -30.60 42.33
CA VAL A 35 37.13 -31.34 41.23
C VAL A 35 38.23 -32.27 41.74
N LEU A 36 38.45 -33.41 41.07
CA LEU A 36 39.74 -34.14 41.12
C LEU A 36 40.11 -34.72 39.74
N ALA A 37 41.41 -34.76 39.43
CA ALA A 37 41.96 -35.21 38.14
C ALA A 37 42.98 -36.34 38.33
N GLY A 38 43.24 -37.10 37.26
CA GLY A 38 44.29 -38.14 37.21
C GLY A 38 44.86 -38.28 35.79
N VAL A 39 46.19 -38.28 35.67
CA VAL A 39 46.95 -38.20 34.41
C VAL A 39 48.00 -39.30 34.36
N LEU A 40 48.19 -39.98 33.23
CA LEU A 40 49.42 -40.72 32.91
C LEU A 40 49.80 -40.64 31.41
N SER A 41 51.07 -40.32 31.17
CA SER A 41 51.85 -40.26 29.90
C SER A 41 51.70 -41.52 29.02
N GLY A 42 51.71 -41.52 27.67
CA GLY A 42 52.78 -41.14 26.71
C GLY A 42 52.85 -42.23 25.58
N CYS A 43 53.59 -42.15 24.46
CA CYS A 43 54.48 -41.13 23.90
C CYS A 43 54.65 -41.30 22.34
N LEU A 44 55.55 -40.50 21.75
CA LEU A 44 56.01 -40.37 20.32
C LEU A 44 56.12 -41.68 19.47
N THR A 45 55.92 -41.71 18.14
CA THR A 45 56.78 -41.05 17.10
C THR A 45 56.18 -41.03 15.66
N GLN A 46 56.34 -39.88 14.98
CA GLN A 46 56.35 -39.52 13.54
C GLN A 46 56.32 -40.59 12.40
N SER A 47 55.49 -40.38 11.35
CA SER A 47 55.93 -40.17 9.93
C SER A 47 54.76 -39.85 8.95
N GLN A 48 55.09 -39.50 7.70
CA GLN A 48 54.27 -38.80 6.69
C GLN A 48 53.55 -39.71 5.66
N GLY A 49 52.53 -39.17 4.99
CA GLY A 49 52.33 -39.39 3.54
C GLY A 49 50.96 -39.96 3.13
N PRO A 50 50.39 -39.57 1.96
CA PRO A 50 48.94 -39.73 1.72
C PRO A 50 48.60 -40.78 0.63
N ARG A 51 47.34 -41.27 0.63
CA ARG A 51 46.24 -40.79 -0.26
C ARG A 51 45.11 -41.85 -0.41
N THR A 52 43.86 -41.38 -0.36
CA THR A 52 42.61 -41.98 -0.91
C THR A 52 42.32 -43.48 -0.72
N GLU A 53 41.23 -43.75 -0.01
CA GLU A 53 40.26 -44.78 -0.41
C GLU A 53 38.89 -44.13 -0.67
N GLU A 54 38.23 -44.56 -1.74
CA GLU A 54 36.90 -44.10 -2.14
C GLU A 54 35.81 -44.83 -1.36
N SER A 55 34.69 -44.15 -1.09
CA SER A 55 33.41 -44.82 -0.85
C SER A 55 32.28 -43.96 -1.40
N GLY A 56 31.76 -44.39 -2.55
CA GLY A 56 30.64 -43.74 -3.22
C GLY A 56 29.30 -44.20 -2.64
N GLY A 57 28.49 -43.26 -2.18
CA GLY A 57 27.08 -43.45 -1.85
C GLY A 57 26.24 -42.41 -2.57
N ASN A 58 25.29 -42.85 -3.41
CA ASN A 58 24.41 -41.95 -4.16
C ASN A 58 23.51 -41.15 -3.21
N SER A 59 23.80 -39.86 -3.03
CA SER A 59 22.77 -38.91 -2.62
C SER A 59 21.74 -38.76 -3.76
N PRO A 60 20.42 -38.74 -3.47
CA PRO A 60 19.46 -38.29 -4.46
C PRO A 60 19.79 -36.85 -4.89
N PRO A 61 19.45 -36.44 -6.13
CA PRO A 61 19.67 -35.07 -6.56
C PRO A 61 18.95 -34.12 -5.61
N VAL A 62 19.69 -33.19 -5.01
CA VAL A 62 19.11 -32.09 -4.24
C VAL A 62 18.36 -31.23 -5.24
N THR A 63 17.04 -31.39 -5.30
CA THR A 63 16.18 -30.44 -5.99
C THR A 63 16.46 -29.07 -5.37
N PRO A 64 16.85 -28.04 -6.16
CA PRO A 64 16.98 -26.70 -5.61
C PRO A 64 15.60 -26.29 -5.10
N ILE A 65 15.47 -26.16 -3.78
CA ILE A 65 14.33 -25.48 -3.17
C ILE A 65 14.37 -24.06 -3.75
N PRO A 66 13.34 -23.60 -4.49
CA PRO A 66 13.29 -22.22 -4.88
C PRO A 66 13.32 -21.39 -3.60
N CYS A 67 14.29 -20.48 -3.46
CA CYS A 67 14.22 -19.45 -2.44
C CYS A 67 12.99 -18.62 -2.75
N GLY A 68 11.85 -18.97 -2.14
CA GLY A 68 10.61 -18.25 -2.32
C GLY A 68 10.83 -16.81 -1.87
N GLU A 69 10.80 -15.89 -2.84
CA GLU A 69 10.56 -14.49 -2.55
C GLU A 69 9.24 -14.46 -1.77
N ASP A 70 9.28 -14.02 -0.51
CA ASP A 70 8.15 -14.10 0.46
C ASP A 70 7.06 -13.10 0.06
N THR A 71 6.41 -13.45 -1.06
CA THR A 71 5.37 -12.69 -1.73
C THR A 71 4.09 -12.89 -0.95
N LEU A 72 3.94 -12.07 0.09
CA LEU A 72 2.71 -11.92 0.86
C LEU A 72 1.51 -11.93 -0.10
N ALA A 73 0.61 -12.90 0.03
CA ALA A 73 -0.49 -13.13 -0.91
C ALA A 73 -1.47 -11.95 -1.05
N ILE A 74 -1.35 -10.95 -0.15
CA ILE A 74 -2.10 -9.71 -0.15
C ILE A 74 -1.48 -8.61 -1.04
N SER A 75 -0.18 -8.71 -1.37
CA SER A 75 0.62 -7.65 -1.99
C SER A 75 0.62 -7.69 -3.52
N GLY A 76 0.89 -6.54 -4.16
CA GLY A 76 0.87 -6.37 -5.62
C GLY A 76 -0.52 -6.47 -6.27
N VAL A 77 -1.55 -6.89 -5.52
CA VAL A 77 -2.94 -6.99 -5.95
C VAL A 77 -3.72 -5.75 -5.50
N THR A 78 -4.62 -5.26 -6.35
CA THR A 78 -5.61 -4.25 -5.94
C THR A 78 -6.88 -4.97 -5.49
N TRP A 79 -7.32 -4.65 -4.28
CA TRP A 79 -8.48 -5.21 -3.61
C TRP A 79 -9.58 -4.15 -3.55
N GLU A 80 -10.75 -4.45 -4.11
CA GLU A 80 -11.93 -3.58 -4.07
C GLU A 80 -12.82 -3.99 -2.90
N LEU A 81 -13.22 -3.05 -2.05
CA LEU A 81 -14.01 -3.33 -0.87
C LEU A 81 -15.43 -3.79 -1.27
N VAL A 82 -15.95 -4.79 -0.58
CA VAL A 82 -17.30 -5.35 -0.80
C VAL A 82 -18.20 -5.11 0.42
N ALA A 83 -17.63 -5.23 1.63
CA ALA A 83 -18.32 -4.95 2.89
C ALA A 83 -17.33 -4.49 4.00
N TYR A 84 -17.83 -3.70 4.96
CA TYR A 84 -17.10 -3.21 6.13
C TYR A 84 -17.94 -3.33 7.42
N ASP A 85 -17.31 -3.19 8.59
CA ASP A 85 -17.92 -3.45 9.89
C ASP A 85 -18.67 -2.25 10.48
N SER A 86 -19.88 -2.04 9.98
CA SER A 86 -20.89 -1.21 10.64
C SER A 86 -21.52 -1.87 11.89
N GLY A 87 -21.05 -3.06 12.29
CA GLY A 87 -21.73 -3.96 13.22
C GLY A 87 -22.66 -4.98 12.56
N ARG A 88 -22.84 -4.95 11.23
CA ARG A 88 -23.56 -5.99 10.45
C ARG A 88 -22.91 -6.26 9.08
N LEU A 89 -21.82 -7.02 9.08
CA LEU A 89 -21.12 -7.48 7.86
C LEU A 89 -21.93 -8.36 6.88
N ALA A 90 -23.23 -8.56 7.13
CA ALA A 90 -24.16 -9.25 6.24
C ALA A 90 -25.21 -8.32 5.59
N GLN A 91 -25.13 -6.99 5.77
CA GLN A 91 -26.22 -6.08 5.40
C GLN A 91 -25.85 -4.73 4.78
N GLU A 92 -24.59 -4.31 4.80
CA GLU A 92 -24.13 -3.08 4.12
C GLU A 92 -23.18 -3.43 2.96
N SER A 93 -23.67 -3.21 1.74
CA SER A 93 -22.85 -3.11 0.54
C SER A 93 -22.33 -1.68 0.38
N ILE A 94 -21.18 -1.52 -0.26
CA ILE A 94 -20.62 -0.22 -0.64
C ILE A 94 -21.68 0.68 -1.31
N ILE A 95 -21.68 1.96 -0.94
CA ILE A 95 -22.56 2.98 -1.51
C ILE A 95 -22.39 2.97 -3.03
N PRO A 96 -23.45 2.69 -3.82
CA PRO A 96 -23.34 2.58 -5.27
C PRO A 96 -22.74 3.83 -5.91
N GLY A 97 -21.77 3.63 -6.79
CA GLY A 97 -21.02 4.72 -7.43
C GLY A 97 -19.83 5.26 -6.63
N SER A 98 -19.62 4.82 -5.38
CA SER A 98 -18.33 4.95 -4.70
C SER A 98 -17.47 3.71 -4.95
N ILE A 99 -16.16 3.89 -5.04
CA ILE A 99 -15.18 2.82 -5.23
C ILE A 99 -14.13 2.96 -4.12
N VAL A 100 -14.02 1.93 -3.29
CA VAL A 100 -13.07 1.87 -2.18
C VAL A 100 -12.07 0.76 -2.47
N THR A 101 -10.78 1.05 -2.41
CA THR A 101 -9.71 0.10 -2.77
C THR A 101 -8.59 0.07 -1.74
N ALA A 102 -7.88 -1.05 -1.68
CA ALA A 102 -6.61 -1.21 -0.99
C ALA A 102 -5.62 -1.97 -1.90
N ARG A 103 -4.42 -1.40 -2.10
CA ARG A 103 -3.28 -2.08 -2.69
C ARG A 103 -2.13 -2.06 -1.70
N PHE A 104 -1.62 -3.24 -1.38
CA PHE A 104 -0.51 -3.45 -0.45
C PHE A 104 0.77 -3.60 -1.28
N GLU A 105 1.67 -2.62 -1.19
CA GLU A 105 2.94 -2.63 -1.92
C GLU A 105 4.06 -3.28 -1.09
N ARG A 106 4.97 -4.02 -1.73
CA ARG A 106 6.04 -4.81 -1.06
C ARG A 106 6.94 -3.95 -0.16
N GLU A 107 7.00 -2.66 -0.44
CA GLU A 107 7.73 -1.62 0.27
C GLU A 107 7.11 -1.24 1.63
N GLY A 108 6.00 -1.88 2.04
CA GLY A 108 5.35 -1.67 3.34
C GLY A 108 4.37 -0.48 3.35
N ILE A 109 3.82 -0.10 2.20
CA ILE A 109 2.79 0.95 2.08
C ILE A 109 1.49 0.34 1.53
N VAL A 110 0.38 0.54 2.25
CA VAL A 110 -0.97 0.31 1.73
C VAL A 110 -1.55 1.64 1.26
N HIS A 111 -2.14 1.66 0.08
CA HIS A 111 -2.76 2.87 -0.48
C HIS A 111 -4.01 2.53 -1.29
N GLY A 112 -4.82 3.54 -1.58
CA GLY A 112 -6.00 3.37 -2.43
C GLY A 112 -6.97 4.54 -2.34
N SER A 113 -8.17 4.33 -2.89
CA SER A 113 -9.30 5.24 -2.74
C SER A 113 -10.10 4.85 -1.51
N SER A 114 -10.47 5.82 -0.66
CA SER A 114 -11.47 5.65 0.41
C SER A 114 -12.89 6.02 -0.05
N GLY A 115 -13.11 6.15 -1.36
CA GLY A 115 -14.39 6.48 -1.99
C GLY A 115 -14.59 7.98 -2.21
N CYS A 116 -13.99 8.82 -1.36
CA CYS A 116 -13.92 10.27 -1.56
C CYS A 116 -12.47 10.74 -1.76
N ASN A 117 -11.58 10.35 -0.85
CA ASN A 117 -10.17 10.74 -0.86
C ASN A 117 -9.26 9.61 -1.38
N GLN A 118 -8.03 9.99 -1.76
CA GLN A 118 -6.91 9.05 -1.83
C GLN A 118 -6.29 8.95 -0.43
N TYR A 119 -5.88 7.75 -0.03
CA TYR A 119 -5.24 7.50 1.27
C TYR A 119 -3.99 6.63 1.13
N TRP A 120 -3.10 6.72 2.11
CA TRP A 120 -1.92 5.86 2.26
C TRP A 120 -1.57 5.66 3.74
N ALA A 121 -1.04 4.50 4.09
CA ALA A 121 -0.54 4.16 5.42
C ALA A 121 0.67 3.22 5.34
N PRO A 122 1.64 3.31 6.26
CA PRO A 122 2.53 2.20 6.55
C PRO A 122 1.75 0.94 6.93
N TYR A 123 2.25 -0.22 6.53
CA TYR A 123 1.77 -1.51 7.03
C TYR A 123 2.92 -2.50 7.19
N GLU A 124 2.75 -3.41 8.15
CA GLU A 124 3.59 -4.59 8.32
C GLU A 124 2.72 -5.83 8.13
N ALA A 125 3.21 -6.82 7.37
CA ALA A 125 2.54 -8.10 7.24
C ALA A 125 3.53 -9.27 7.23
N SER A 126 3.03 -10.42 7.69
CA SER A 126 3.67 -11.74 7.59
C SER A 126 2.59 -12.75 7.18
N SER A 127 2.91 -14.04 7.04
CA SER A 127 2.02 -15.07 6.47
C SER A 127 0.56 -15.12 6.97
N ALA A 128 0.24 -14.61 8.18
CA ALA A 128 -1.15 -14.46 8.65
C ALA A 128 -1.41 -13.23 9.56
N ARG A 129 -0.43 -12.34 9.75
CA ARG A 129 -0.58 -11.13 10.58
C ARG A 129 -0.50 -9.87 9.73
N LEU A 130 -1.22 -8.85 10.13
CA LEU A 130 -1.27 -7.53 9.50
C LEU A 130 -1.34 -6.46 10.59
N SER A 131 -0.56 -5.40 10.46
CA SER A 131 -0.70 -4.15 11.19
C SER A 131 -0.74 -3.02 10.18
N ILE A 132 -1.70 -2.11 10.28
CA ILE A 132 -1.80 -0.92 9.43
C ILE A 132 -1.80 0.31 10.33
N ASP A 133 -0.87 1.22 10.09
CA ASP A 133 -0.74 2.47 10.83
C ASP A 133 -1.88 3.45 10.48
N ALA A 134 -1.99 4.54 11.23
CA ALA A 134 -3.00 5.56 10.98
C ALA A 134 -2.87 6.16 9.56
N PRO A 135 -3.90 6.02 8.69
CA PRO A 135 -3.81 6.47 7.31
C PRO A 135 -3.79 7.98 7.19
N GLN A 136 -2.90 8.48 6.34
CA GLN A 136 -2.96 9.82 5.78
C GLN A 136 -3.94 9.81 4.60
N ARG A 137 -4.60 10.95 4.32
CA ARG A 137 -5.51 11.11 3.19
C ARG A 137 -5.45 12.52 2.61
N THR A 138 -5.93 12.67 1.38
CA THR A 138 -6.33 13.99 0.86
C THR A 138 -7.52 14.55 1.65
N ASN A 139 -7.76 15.87 1.54
CA ASN A 139 -8.85 16.57 2.25
C ASN A 139 -9.90 17.14 1.29
N ALA A 140 -10.31 16.35 0.29
CA ALA A 140 -11.44 16.69 -0.56
C ALA A 140 -12.78 16.51 0.18
N ILE A 141 -13.77 17.34 -0.17
CA ILE A 141 -15.14 17.26 0.35
C ILE A 141 -16.03 16.68 -0.74
N CYS A 142 -16.51 15.45 -0.54
CA CYS A 142 -17.40 14.77 -1.50
C CYS A 142 -18.82 14.67 -0.94
N ASN A 143 -19.76 15.33 -1.63
CA ASN A 143 -21.18 15.32 -1.28
C ASN A 143 -21.99 14.30 -2.11
N ALA A 144 -21.36 13.64 -3.08
CA ALA A 144 -21.94 12.63 -3.95
C ALA A 144 -20.97 11.44 -4.11
N PRO A 145 -21.46 10.18 -4.06
CA PRO A 145 -22.82 9.80 -3.69
C PRO A 145 -23.13 10.12 -2.21
N PRO A 146 -24.42 10.29 -1.83
CA PRO A 146 -24.80 10.59 -0.45
C PRO A 146 -24.24 9.56 0.54
N GLY A 147 -23.63 10.03 1.63
CA GLY A 147 -23.04 9.17 2.65
C GLY A 147 -21.57 8.80 2.43
N VAL A 148 -20.96 9.09 1.27
CA VAL A 148 -19.58 8.67 0.94
C VAL A 148 -18.53 9.11 1.98
N HIS A 149 -18.68 10.29 2.59
CA HIS A 149 -17.78 10.77 3.64
C HIS A 149 -17.89 9.98 4.96
N SER A 150 -19.08 9.44 5.27
CA SER A 150 -19.28 8.55 6.42
C SER A 150 -18.68 7.18 6.16
N GLN A 151 -18.90 6.63 4.96
CA GLN A 151 -18.29 5.36 4.52
C GLN A 151 -16.77 5.43 4.56
N GLU A 152 -16.17 6.50 4.01
CA GLU A 152 -14.72 6.76 4.10
C GLU A 152 -14.23 6.71 5.56
N SER A 153 -14.93 7.39 6.46
CA SER A 153 -14.52 7.49 7.86
C SER A 153 -14.61 6.14 8.58
N MET A 154 -15.63 5.34 8.28
CA MET A 154 -15.79 3.98 8.82
C MET A 154 -14.72 3.03 8.25
N TYR A 155 -14.51 3.06 6.92
CA TYR A 155 -13.50 2.27 6.23
C TYR A 155 -12.09 2.50 6.81
N LEU A 156 -11.65 3.75 6.94
CA LEU A 156 -10.32 4.07 7.45
C LEU A 156 -10.15 3.69 8.93
N VAL A 157 -11.22 3.71 9.72
CA VAL A 157 -11.22 3.20 11.11
C VAL A 157 -11.14 1.68 11.15
N ASP A 158 -11.87 0.97 10.30
CA ASP A 158 -11.86 -0.50 10.23
C ASP A 158 -10.54 -1.05 9.67
N LEU A 159 -9.89 -0.30 8.76
CA LEU A 159 -8.58 -0.65 8.20
C LEU A 159 -7.51 -0.74 9.31
N VAL A 160 -7.51 0.21 10.25
CA VAL A 160 -6.57 0.23 11.40
C VAL A 160 -6.91 -0.84 12.45
N LYS A 161 -8.15 -1.37 12.48
CA LYS A 161 -8.50 -2.50 13.37
C LYS A 161 -7.89 -3.83 12.92
N ALA A 162 -7.49 -3.96 11.65
CA ALA A 162 -6.98 -5.20 11.09
C ALA A 162 -5.74 -5.71 11.86
N SER A 163 -5.79 -6.97 12.27
CA SER A 163 -4.69 -7.66 12.98
C SER A 163 -4.24 -8.94 12.27
N THR A 164 -5.12 -9.50 11.43
CA THR A 164 -4.89 -10.71 10.62
C THR A 164 -5.58 -10.55 9.27
N TYR A 165 -5.12 -11.31 8.28
CA TYR A 165 -5.76 -11.39 6.96
C TYR A 165 -5.91 -12.84 6.51
N ARG A 166 -6.80 -13.06 5.56
CA ARG A 166 -6.94 -14.34 4.84
C ARG A 166 -7.30 -14.07 3.38
N VAL A 167 -6.60 -14.72 2.47
CA VAL A 167 -6.92 -14.74 1.04
C VAL A 167 -7.53 -16.10 0.71
N GLU A 168 -8.74 -16.11 0.14
CA GLU A 168 -9.47 -17.30 -0.30
C GLU A 168 -9.98 -17.06 -1.73
N GLY A 169 -9.28 -17.64 -2.71
CA GLY A 169 -9.54 -17.38 -4.13
C GLY A 169 -9.40 -15.90 -4.46
N ASP A 170 -10.48 -15.29 -4.95
CA ASP A 170 -10.54 -13.85 -5.26
C ASP A 170 -11.02 -12.98 -4.09
N PHE A 171 -11.09 -13.49 -2.85
CA PHE A 171 -11.51 -12.70 -1.68
C PHE A 171 -10.37 -12.49 -0.68
N LEU A 172 -10.29 -11.27 -0.14
CA LEU A 172 -9.45 -10.91 0.98
C LEU A 172 -10.34 -10.50 2.16
N SER A 173 -10.23 -11.22 3.28
CA SER A 173 -10.84 -10.83 4.54
C SER A 173 -9.78 -10.29 5.49
N LEU A 174 -10.00 -9.11 6.06
CA LEU A 174 -9.23 -8.59 7.18
C LEU A 174 -10.03 -8.76 8.47
N SER A 175 -9.39 -9.24 9.54
CA SER A 175 -10.01 -9.47 10.85
C SER A 175 -9.30 -8.72 11.96
N ASP A 176 -10.09 -8.24 12.93
CA ASP A 176 -9.59 -7.60 14.16
C ASP A 176 -8.88 -8.59 15.10
N ALA A 177 -8.26 -8.05 16.16
CA ALA A 177 -7.55 -8.84 17.18
C ALA A 177 -8.42 -9.88 17.92
N LYS A 178 -9.75 -9.84 17.77
CA LYS A 178 -10.69 -10.84 18.32
C LYS A 178 -11.06 -11.92 17.29
N GLY A 179 -10.45 -11.89 16.10
CA GLY A 179 -10.69 -12.81 14.99
C GLY A 179 -11.96 -12.49 14.17
N ARG A 180 -12.67 -11.42 14.52
CA ARG A 180 -13.90 -10.99 13.83
C ARG A 180 -13.49 -10.24 12.57
N ALA A 181 -14.04 -10.64 11.41
CA ALA A 181 -13.86 -9.89 10.18
C ALA A 181 -14.28 -8.42 10.39
N VAL A 182 -13.54 -7.49 9.76
CA VAL A 182 -13.85 -6.05 9.77
C VAL A 182 -13.93 -5.47 8.36
N LEU A 183 -13.22 -6.05 7.40
CA LEU A 183 -13.27 -5.67 5.99
C LEU A 183 -13.27 -6.93 5.13
N LEU A 184 -14.13 -6.96 4.11
CA LEU A 184 -14.14 -7.97 3.06
C LEU A 184 -13.95 -7.27 1.72
N PHE A 185 -12.92 -7.66 1.00
CA PHE A 185 -12.60 -7.20 -0.35
C PHE A 185 -12.70 -8.34 -1.35
N ARG A 186 -12.93 -7.99 -2.61
CA ARG A 186 -12.68 -8.84 -3.78
C ARG A 186 -11.40 -8.39 -4.48
N LYS A 187 -10.70 -9.31 -5.11
CA LYS A 187 -9.65 -9.02 -6.07
C LYS A 187 -10.27 -8.28 -7.25
N GLU A 188 -9.65 -7.20 -7.69
CA GLU A 188 -10.15 -6.49 -8.86
C GLU A 188 -9.94 -7.33 -10.13
N THR A 189 -11.04 -7.56 -10.86
CA THR A 189 -11.01 -8.11 -12.22
C THR A 189 -10.74 -7.00 -13.21
N VAL A 190 -9.48 -6.87 -13.61
CA VAL A 190 -9.08 -6.02 -14.73
C VAL A 190 -9.34 -6.77 -16.06
N PRO A 191 -9.93 -6.14 -17.09
CA PRO A 191 -10.01 -6.70 -18.43
C PRO A 191 -8.62 -7.11 -18.96
N GLU A 192 -8.51 -8.26 -19.62
CA GLU A 192 -7.23 -8.80 -20.11
C GLU A 192 -6.50 -7.81 -21.02
N ASP A 193 -7.25 -7.10 -21.86
CA ASP A 193 -6.73 -6.10 -22.80
C ASP A 193 -6.29 -4.78 -22.13
N ALA A 194 -6.68 -4.55 -20.87
CA ALA A 194 -6.22 -3.47 -20.01
C ALA A 194 -5.22 -3.94 -18.91
N ALA A 195 -4.94 -5.24 -18.82
CA ALA A 195 -4.13 -5.82 -17.74
C ALA A 195 -2.73 -5.22 -17.66
N TYR A 196 -2.10 -4.95 -18.80
CA TYR A 196 -0.76 -4.33 -18.86
C TYR A 196 -0.75 -2.95 -18.18
N ILE A 197 -1.56 -2.01 -18.66
CA ILE A 197 -1.53 -0.62 -18.19
C ILE A 197 -2.06 -0.50 -16.74
N SER A 198 -2.89 -1.46 -16.33
CA SER A 198 -3.45 -1.55 -14.98
C SER A 198 -2.65 -2.45 -14.03
N ARG A 199 -1.45 -2.93 -14.38
CA ARG A 199 -0.65 -3.80 -13.50
C ARG A 199 0.06 -3.05 -12.36
N ASP A 200 0.55 -1.84 -12.62
CA ASP A 200 1.44 -1.07 -11.72
C ASP A 200 0.93 0.33 -11.40
N THR A 201 1.55 0.96 -10.39
CA THR A 201 1.63 2.42 -10.27
C THR A 201 2.79 2.91 -11.13
N TRP A 202 2.49 3.79 -12.09
CA TRP A 202 3.45 4.29 -13.06
C TRP A 202 4.00 5.65 -12.62
N TYR A 203 5.32 5.76 -12.57
CA TYR A 203 6.05 6.99 -12.21
C TYR A 203 6.53 7.68 -13.48
N LEU A 204 6.14 8.94 -13.67
CA LEU A 204 6.53 9.70 -14.85
C LEU A 204 8.04 9.95 -14.84
N ARG A 205 8.67 9.82 -16.01
CA ARG A 205 10.09 10.11 -16.25
C ARG A 205 10.27 11.35 -17.11
N ALA A 206 9.47 11.47 -18.17
CA ALA A 206 9.52 12.59 -19.09
C ALA A 206 8.17 12.89 -19.75
N SER A 207 8.02 14.14 -20.21
CA SER A 207 6.84 14.64 -20.91
C SER A 207 7.27 15.36 -22.19
N ARG A 208 6.43 15.33 -23.24
CA ARG A 208 6.62 16.18 -24.42
C ARG A 208 6.28 17.64 -24.10
N ASP A 209 7.23 18.54 -24.27
CA ASP A 209 7.04 20.00 -24.19
C ASP A 209 6.24 20.53 -25.40
N ASP A 210 5.74 21.76 -25.33
CA ASP A 210 4.96 22.36 -26.43
C ASP A 210 5.79 22.68 -27.69
N ARG A 211 7.11 22.46 -27.66
CA ARG A 211 8.01 22.49 -28.83
C ARG A 211 8.24 21.10 -29.43
N GLY A 212 7.66 20.05 -28.85
CA GLY A 212 7.83 18.66 -29.28
C GLY A 212 9.09 17.96 -28.73
N SER A 213 9.80 18.57 -27.78
CA SER A 213 10.97 17.95 -27.13
C SER A 213 10.53 17.08 -25.95
N ILE A 214 11.16 15.92 -25.76
CA ILE A 214 10.96 15.14 -24.53
C ILE A 214 11.81 15.76 -23.41
N VAL A 215 11.16 16.19 -22.33
CA VAL A 215 11.80 16.86 -21.19
C VAL A 215 11.53 16.11 -19.89
N THR A 216 12.55 15.96 -19.05
CA THR A 216 12.45 15.27 -17.76
C THR A 216 11.77 16.13 -16.69
N LEU A 217 11.33 15.48 -15.61
CA LEU A 217 10.85 16.16 -14.41
C LEU A 217 11.92 17.06 -13.77
N PRO A 218 11.55 18.20 -13.15
CA PRO A 218 12.42 18.93 -12.25
C PRO A 218 12.75 18.11 -10.99
N ASN A 219 13.93 18.35 -10.40
CA ASN A 219 14.35 17.66 -9.17
C ASN A 219 13.32 17.80 -8.05
N GLY A 220 12.96 16.68 -7.43
CA GLY A 220 11.99 16.62 -6.32
C GLY A 220 10.52 16.66 -6.74
N VAL A 221 10.20 16.67 -8.04
CA VAL A 221 8.83 16.52 -8.52
C VAL A 221 8.52 15.04 -8.74
N LEU A 222 7.45 14.55 -8.13
CA LEU A 222 6.93 13.20 -8.29
C LEU A 222 5.61 13.28 -9.06
N VAL A 223 5.48 12.58 -10.18
CA VAL A 223 4.19 12.43 -10.88
C VAL A 223 3.88 10.94 -11.04
N THR A 224 2.66 10.55 -10.70
CA THR A 224 2.21 9.15 -10.78
C THR A 224 0.94 9.00 -11.60
N ALA A 225 0.73 7.81 -12.18
CA ALA A 225 -0.50 7.40 -12.85
C ALA A 225 -0.84 5.94 -12.52
N ARG A 226 -2.10 5.67 -12.21
CA ARG A 226 -2.62 4.34 -11.89
C ARG A 226 -3.93 4.15 -12.64
N PHE A 227 -3.96 3.20 -13.57
CA PHE A 227 -5.14 2.90 -14.38
C PHE A 227 -5.94 1.77 -13.72
N LEU A 228 -7.23 2.02 -13.49
CA LEU A 228 -8.10 1.16 -12.67
C LEU A 228 -9.58 1.50 -12.87
N HIS A 229 -10.49 0.53 -12.83
CA HIS A 229 -11.95 0.78 -12.88
C HIS A 229 -12.42 1.79 -13.96
N GLY A 230 -11.82 1.79 -15.16
CA GLY A 230 -12.15 2.76 -16.23
C GLY A 230 -11.74 4.20 -15.91
N ARG A 231 -10.71 4.40 -15.08
CA ARG A 231 -10.18 5.69 -14.64
C ARG A 231 -8.66 5.65 -14.60
N VAL A 232 -8.04 6.83 -14.63
CA VAL A 232 -6.65 7.04 -14.24
C VAL A 232 -6.62 8.03 -13.08
N TYR A 233 -5.84 7.74 -12.05
CA TYR A 233 -5.61 8.63 -10.92
C TYR A 233 -4.14 8.66 -10.52
N GLY A 234 -3.75 9.67 -9.75
CA GLY A 234 -2.39 9.78 -9.25
C GLY A 234 -2.10 11.15 -8.65
N PHE A 235 -0.82 11.47 -8.55
CA PHE A 235 -0.29 12.74 -8.07
C PHE A 235 0.37 13.49 -9.23
N SER A 236 0.13 14.79 -9.37
CA SER A 236 0.64 15.66 -10.45
C SER A 236 1.91 16.45 -10.07
N GLY A 237 2.54 16.11 -8.95
CA GLY A 237 3.63 16.89 -8.35
C GLY A 237 3.17 17.99 -7.40
N CYS A 238 1.91 18.41 -7.51
CA CYS A 238 1.26 19.37 -6.61
C CYS A 238 -0.05 18.81 -6.02
N ASN A 239 -0.89 18.23 -6.86
CA ASN A 239 -2.26 17.87 -6.52
C ASN A 239 -2.53 16.38 -6.77
N CYS A 240 -3.55 15.83 -6.12
CA CYS A 240 -4.11 14.56 -6.56
C CYS A 240 -5.08 14.80 -7.72
N TYR A 241 -5.11 13.87 -8.67
CA TYR A 241 -5.98 13.96 -9.84
C TYR A 241 -6.69 12.63 -10.12
N VAL A 242 -7.82 12.73 -10.83
CA VAL A 242 -8.56 11.59 -11.38
C VAL A 242 -9.21 12.00 -12.71
N ALA A 243 -9.14 11.12 -13.71
CA ALA A 243 -9.83 11.26 -14.98
C ALA A 243 -10.51 9.93 -15.35
N PRO A 244 -11.67 9.92 -16.04
CA PRO A 244 -12.13 8.74 -16.75
C PRO A 244 -11.09 8.30 -17.79
N ALA A 245 -10.87 7.00 -17.93
CA ALA A 245 -9.91 6.43 -18.87
C ALA A 245 -10.51 5.19 -19.53
N HIS A 246 -10.61 5.21 -20.85
CA HIS A 246 -11.11 4.10 -21.66
C HIS A 246 -9.92 3.39 -22.28
N VAL A 247 -9.66 2.17 -21.86
CA VAL A 247 -8.64 1.29 -22.42
C VAL A 247 -9.33 0.19 -23.21
N SER A 248 -8.87 -0.09 -24.42
CA SER A 248 -9.22 -1.31 -25.16
C SER A 248 -8.05 -1.75 -26.04
N GLY A 249 -7.47 -2.89 -25.70
CA GLY A 249 -6.14 -3.27 -26.16
C GLY A 249 -5.12 -2.16 -25.91
N ALA A 250 -4.34 -1.81 -26.93
CA ALA A 250 -3.38 -0.70 -26.87
C ALA A 250 -4.03 0.70 -26.99
N ALA A 251 -5.30 0.81 -27.38
CA ALA A 251 -5.98 2.10 -27.48
C ALA A 251 -6.35 2.60 -26.08
N THR A 252 -6.02 3.85 -25.78
CA THR A 252 -6.29 4.48 -24.48
C THR A 252 -6.72 5.92 -24.70
N ARG A 253 -7.89 6.29 -24.18
CA ARG A 253 -8.35 7.69 -24.16
C ARG A 253 -8.57 8.13 -22.73
N ILE A 254 -8.00 9.26 -22.36
CA ILE A 254 -8.17 9.88 -21.05
C ILE A 254 -9.07 11.11 -21.23
N GLU A 255 -10.16 11.17 -20.47
CA GLU A 255 -11.13 12.27 -20.54
C GLU A 255 -10.71 13.45 -19.65
N THR A 256 -11.64 14.38 -19.36
CA THR A 256 -11.39 15.55 -18.53
C THR A 256 -10.89 15.18 -17.14
N THR A 257 -9.65 15.58 -16.85
CA THR A 257 -9.05 15.44 -15.52
C THR A 257 -9.69 16.38 -14.50
N LEU A 258 -10.13 15.80 -13.38
CA LEU A 258 -10.48 16.49 -12.15
C LEU A 258 -9.27 16.50 -11.22
N VAL A 259 -9.04 17.62 -10.52
CA VAL A 259 -7.85 17.88 -9.71
C VAL A 259 -8.28 18.45 -8.36
N THR A 260 -7.67 18.02 -7.26
CA THR A 260 -7.88 18.63 -5.95
C THR A 260 -7.15 19.98 -5.89
N ASP A 261 -7.85 21.10 -5.81
CA ASP A 261 -7.23 22.43 -5.83
C ASP A 261 -6.48 22.74 -4.52
N THR A 262 -5.14 22.59 -4.52
CA THR A 262 -4.26 22.90 -3.39
C THR A 262 -3.20 23.92 -3.80
N TRP A 263 -2.93 24.90 -2.93
CA TRP A 263 -2.07 26.04 -3.26
C TRP A 263 -0.57 25.69 -3.23
N CYS A 264 0.01 25.39 -4.38
CA CYS A 264 1.46 25.16 -4.52
C CYS A 264 2.23 26.44 -4.81
N ARG A 265 3.19 26.78 -3.93
CA ARG A 265 4.01 28.01 -3.99
C ARG A 265 5.11 27.98 -5.09
N ASN A 266 5.18 26.93 -5.92
CA ASN A 266 6.28 26.72 -6.87
C ASN A 266 5.78 26.73 -8.33
N GLU A 267 6.06 27.82 -9.05
CA GLU A 267 5.66 28.01 -10.46
C GLU A 267 6.19 26.92 -11.40
N THR A 268 7.36 26.34 -11.12
CA THR A 268 7.95 25.26 -11.92
C THR A 268 7.08 24.00 -11.86
N VAL A 269 6.53 23.68 -10.69
CA VAL A 269 5.61 22.55 -10.50
C VAL A 269 4.28 22.82 -11.21
N MET A 270 3.73 24.04 -11.06
CA MET A 270 2.50 24.46 -11.77
C MET A 270 2.68 24.51 -13.30
N GLY A 271 3.90 24.73 -13.79
CA GLY A 271 4.27 24.63 -15.20
C GLY A 271 4.24 23.18 -15.68
N HIS A 272 4.88 22.27 -14.94
CA HIS A 272 4.90 20.85 -15.29
C HIS A 272 3.51 20.19 -15.17
N GLU A 273 2.73 20.54 -14.14
CA GLU A 273 1.35 20.04 -13.96
C GLU A 273 0.46 20.39 -15.17
N ARG A 274 0.52 21.64 -15.65
CA ARG A 274 -0.21 22.07 -16.85
C ARG A 274 0.25 21.32 -18.10
N LEU A 275 1.56 21.08 -18.23
CA LEU A 275 2.11 20.29 -19.33
C LEU A 275 1.59 18.85 -19.30
N PHE A 276 1.68 18.21 -18.13
CA PHE A 276 1.20 16.85 -17.89
C PHE A 276 -0.29 16.70 -18.25
N PHE A 277 -1.16 17.57 -17.73
CA PHE A 277 -2.59 17.52 -18.05
C PHE A 277 -2.94 17.97 -19.48
N GLY A 278 -2.07 18.76 -20.14
CA GLY A 278 -2.16 19.01 -21.58
C GLY A 278 -1.94 17.71 -22.36
N ARG A 279 -0.81 17.05 -22.12
CA ARG A 279 -0.44 15.78 -22.75
C ARG A 279 -1.43 14.66 -22.48
N MET A 280 -1.97 14.53 -21.27
CA MET A 280 -2.98 13.51 -20.93
C MET A 280 -4.23 13.57 -21.84
N LYS A 281 -4.64 14.76 -22.29
CA LYS A 281 -5.81 14.95 -23.18
C LYS A 281 -5.55 14.57 -24.63
N GLU A 282 -4.28 14.43 -25.02
CA GLU A 282 -3.84 14.07 -26.37
C GLU A 282 -3.63 12.55 -26.52
N VAL A 283 -3.77 11.78 -25.44
CA VAL A 283 -3.53 10.32 -25.43
C VAL A 283 -4.61 9.58 -26.22
N GLU A 284 -4.17 8.79 -27.19
CA GLU A 284 -5.02 7.89 -27.99
C GLU A 284 -4.59 6.41 -27.90
N ALA A 285 -3.34 6.14 -27.52
CA ALA A 285 -2.83 4.79 -27.31
C ALA A 285 -1.68 4.74 -26.29
N TYR A 286 -1.26 3.53 -25.91
CA TYR A 286 -0.01 3.28 -25.20
C TYR A 286 0.88 2.26 -25.90
N VAL A 287 2.17 2.32 -25.59
CA VAL A 287 3.18 1.34 -25.99
C VAL A 287 3.72 0.66 -24.72
N PRO A 288 3.61 -0.67 -24.59
CA PRO A 288 4.16 -1.42 -23.46
C PRO A 288 5.66 -1.70 -23.61
N GLY A 289 6.39 -1.64 -22.50
CA GLY A 289 7.74 -2.19 -22.33
C GLY A 289 7.86 -3.11 -21.11
N ASP A 290 9.08 -3.54 -20.75
CA ASP A 290 9.29 -4.40 -19.58
C ASP A 290 8.96 -3.65 -18.28
N ASP A 291 9.62 -2.50 -18.08
CA ASP A 291 9.54 -1.64 -16.89
C ASP A 291 9.03 -0.22 -17.22
N SER A 292 8.42 -0.03 -18.40
CA SER A 292 8.02 1.28 -18.94
C SER A 292 6.67 1.30 -19.66
N LEU A 293 5.93 2.39 -19.46
CA LEU A 293 4.66 2.68 -20.16
C LEU A 293 4.83 4.00 -20.91
N ILE A 294 4.62 4.00 -22.22
CA ILE A 294 4.66 5.22 -23.04
C ILE A 294 3.25 5.53 -23.53
N LEU A 295 2.74 6.73 -23.23
CA LEU A 295 1.46 7.21 -23.79
C LEU A 295 1.73 8.03 -25.05
N VAL A 296 0.95 7.81 -26.12
CA VAL A 296 1.12 8.41 -27.44
C VAL A 296 -0.18 9.03 -27.96
N ASN A 297 -0.07 10.02 -28.86
CA ASN A 297 -1.21 10.56 -29.61
C ASN A 297 -1.53 9.72 -30.86
N GLY A 298 -2.58 10.10 -31.60
CA GLY A 298 -2.98 9.44 -32.86
C GLY A 298 -1.95 9.50 -34.00
N ARG A 299 -0.84 10.25 -33.85
CA ARG A 299 0.31 10.24 -34.76
C ARG A 299 1.42 9.28 -34.33
N GLY A 300 1.28 8.61 -33.18
CA GLY A 300 2.31 7.76 -32.58
C GLY A 300 3.44 8.53 -31.89
N GLU A 301 3.28 9.83 -31.65
CA GLU A 301 4.29 10.64 -30.96
C GLU A 301 4.21 10.44 -29.45
N THR A 302 5.34 10.09 -28.81
CA THR A 302 5.46 10.00 -27.35
C THR A 302 5.01 11.27 -26.65
N LEU A 303 3.97 11.20 -25.81
CA LEU A 303 3.47 12.32 -25.01
C LEU A 303 4.02 12.29 -23.59
N LEU A 304 4.04 11.10 -22.98
CA LEU A 304 4.41 10.85 -21.58
C LEU A 304 5.14 9.51 -21.50
N GLU A 305 6.28 9.48 -20.81
CA GLU A 305 7.08 8.29 -20.55
C GLU A 305 7.05 7.98 -19.06
N PHE A 306 6.59 6.80 -18.68
CA PHE A 306 6.55 6.33 -17.30
C PHE A 306 7.42 5.08 -17.09
N SER A 307 7.74 4.80 -15.83
CA SER A 307 8.39 3.57 -15.38
C SER A 307 7.74 3.03 -14.10
N THR A 308 7.98 1.75 -13.79
CA THR A 308 7.61 1.10 -12.51
C THR A 308 8.40 1.61 -11.30
N ARG A 309 9.48 2.36 -11.53
CA ARG A 309 10.37 2.90 -10.50
C ARG A 309 10.23 4.42 -10.41
N SER A 310 10.24 4.98 -9.20
CA SER A 310 10.31 6.43 -8.91
C SER A 310 11.61 7.08 -9.34
#